data_AF-A0A957YF10-F1
#
_entry.id   AF-A0A957YF10-F1
#
_cell.length_a   1.000
_cell.length_b   1.000
_cell.length_c   1.000
_cell.angle_alpha   90.00
_cell.angle_beta   90.00
_cell.angle_gamma   90.00
#
_symmetry.space_group_name_H-M   'P 1'
#
loop_
_entity.id
_entity.type
_entity.pdbx_description
1 polymer ?
#
loop_
_entity_poly.entity_id
_entity_poly.type
_entity_poly.pdbx_seq_one_letter_code
_entity_poly.pdbx_strand_id
1 'polypeptide(L)'
;MNVLDAIDFFKTGGALDPDDPSYVIRQADQALGRAVLSGQYCNILTSRQMGKSSLMVRTVSYLQSQNTRTVVIDLTNIGTTVSASEWYFGIISQFKRQLDLTLDEAAWWTERTGLGPVQRFSDFLRQVVLGEVKESIVVFIDEIDSTLNLRFTDDFFAAIRAAYNARARDPVYHRLTFVLVGVARPADLIKNRWRTPYNIGTSIDLGDFTESEAQTLLNGLKVAYPQHAENILERVLYWTDGHPYLSQKMCAEVVAEDNDLMDEGMDTLVERLFLTTKAKREESNLMFIRDRIRETRERGAMLRVYRRVWASEQIKDEERSVTKSQLKLIGLVKVGSGGYLVVRNRIYSQIFDAQWVKENMPVSLARRIAIVTTTVAILLVLIVGYLVYLDRSRPDNVKAELYTTGFQNTTSPEVRLNNLAGLFRLKGYQDQARELFFELTRGEQLAMFVGLDNPQQVEADILTVVEGVYQDQRLENNPAQNQL
;
A
#
# COMPACT_ATOMS: atom_id res chain seq x y z
N MET A 1 -34.40 -14.69 29.39
CA MET A 1 -33.67 -13.92 28.37
C MET A 1 -34.72 -13.32 27.46
N ASN A 2 -34.90 -12.00 27.50
CA ASN A 2 -35.77 -11.27 26.57
C ASN A 2 -34.99 -10.91 25.29
N VAL A 3 -35.62 -10.24 24.31
CA VAL A 3 -34.95 -9.87 23.04
C VAL A 3 -33.76 -8.94 23.26
N LEU A 4 -33.82 -8.02 24.22
CA LEU A 4 -32.70 -7.14 24.57
C LEU A 4 -31.50 -7.94 25.11
N ASP A 5 -31.78 -8.93 25.97
CA ASP A 5 -30.75 -9.85 26.47
C ASP A 5 -30.12 -10.69 25.33
N ALA A 6 -30.90 -11.00 24.28
CA ALA A 6 -30.42 -11.73 23.11
C ALA A 6 -29.53 -10.87 22.19
N ILE A 7 -29.81 -9.56 22.08
CA ILE A 7 -28.92 -8.61 21.40
C ILE A 7 -27.60 -8.49 22.17
N ASP A 8 -27.69 -8.33 23.49
CA ASP A 8 -26.52 -8.18 24.36
C ASP A 8 -25.64 -9.45 24.44
N PHE A 9 -26.19 -10.61 24.09
CA PHE A 9 -25.44 -11.85 23.94
C PHE A 9 -24.37 -11.72 22.85
N PHE A 10 -24.67 -11.13 21.69
CA PHE A 10 -23.70 -11.05 20.61
C PHE A 10 -22.79 -9.84 20.75
N LYS A 11 -21.48 -10.06 20.62
CA LYS A 11 -20.47 -9.03 20.84
C LYS A 11 -19.66 -8.80 19.56
N THR A 12 -19.75 -7.57 19.04
CA THR A 12 -19.16 -7.17 17.74
C THR A 12 -17.94 -6.25 17.89
N GLY A 13 -17.41 -6.08 19.10
CA GLY A 13 -16.24 -5.23 19.34
C GLY A 13 -15.53 -5.55 20.64
N GLY A 14 -14.24 -5.20 20.69
CA GLY A 14 -13.41 -5.44 21.87
C GLY A 14 -13.05 -6.91 22.09
N ALA A 15 -12.29 -7.16 23.14
CA ALA A 15 -12.10 -8.50 23.67
C ALA A 15 -13.33 -8.88 24.49
N LEU A 16 -13.71 -10.17 24.45
CA LEU A 16 -14.75 -10.70 25.32
C LEU A 16 -14.21 -10.91 26.72
N ASP A 17 -15.09 -10.77 27.72
CA ASP A 17 -14.78 -11.16 29.08
C ASP A 17 -14.46 -12.67 29.14
N PRO A 18 -13.60 -13.11 30.08
CA PRO A 18 -13.18 -14.51 30.16
C PRO A 18 -14.34 -15.52 30.19
N ASP A 19 -15.43 -15.15 30.86
CA ASP A 19 -16.61 -15.99 31.10
C ASP A 19 -17.82 -15.55 30.25
N ASP A 20 -17.60 -14.74 29.21
CA ASP A 20 -18.67 -14.28 28.33
C ASP A 20 -19.39 -15.49 27.68
N PRO A 21 -20.73 -15.61 27.81
CA PRO A 21 -21.48 -16.76 27.33
C PRO A 21 -21.50 -16.88 25.80
N SER A 22 -21.13 -15.83 25.08
CA SER A 22 -21.00 -15.81 23.62
C SER A 22 -19.61 -16.23 23.12
N TYR A 23 -18.66 -16.45 24.03
CA TYR A 23 -17.32 -16.91 23.66
C TYR A 23 -17.37 -18.32 23.06
N VAL A 24 -16.97 -18.44 21.79
CA VAL A 24 -16.82 -19.72 21.10
C VAL A 24 -15.47 -20.33 21.45
N ILE A 25 -15.48 -21.40 22.26
CA ILE A 25 -14.28 -22.18 22.61
C ILE A 25 -13.78 -22.91 21.37
N ARG A 26 -12.49 -22.75 21.07
CA ARG A 26 -11.84 -23.37 19.91
C ARG A 26 -10.73 -24.32 20.32
N GLN A 27 -10.23 -25.09 19.36
CA GLN A 27 -9.03 -25.91 19.56
C GLN A 27 -7.82 -25.08 20.07
N ALA A 28 -7.71 -23.82 19.61
CA ALA A 28 -6.65 -22.90 19.99
C ALA A 28 -6.58 -22.62 21.50
N ASP A 29 -7.71 -22.59 22.21
CA ASP A 29 -7.79 -22.39 23.65
C ASP A 29 -7.01 -23.47 24.42
N GLN A 30 -7.29 -24.73 24.09
CA GLN A 30 -6.62 -25.86 24.73
C GLN A 30 -5.16 -25.98 24.29
N ALA A 31 -4.84 -25.64 23.04
CA ALA A 31 -3.49 -25.70 22.50
C ALA A 31 -2.59 -24.67 23.20
N LEU A 32 -3.05 -23.42 23.29
CA LEU A 32 -2.33 -22.34 23.95
C LEU A 32 -2.16 -22.62 25.44
N GLY A 33 -3.24 -22.97 26.16
CA GLY A 33 -3.20 -23.26 27.59
C GLY A 33 -2.20 -24.37 27.94
N ARG A 34 -2.19 -25.48 27.17
CA ARG A 34 -1.22 -26.57 27.37
C ARG A 34 0.21 -26.13 27.08
N ALA A 35 0.43 -25.42 25.97
CA ALA A 35 1.76 -24.99 25.57
C ALA A 35 2.38 -24.05 26.63
N VAL A 36 1.66 -23.02 27.07
CA VAL A 36 2.19 -22.05 28.04
C VAL A 36 2.41 -22.65 29.43
N LEU A 37 1.55 -23.57 29.90
CA LEU A 37 1.75 -24.30 31.16
C LEU A 37 2.99 -25.19 31.12
N SER A 38 3.34 -25.73 29.94
CA SER A 38 4.59 -26.46 29.73
C SER A 38 5.82 -25.54 29.56
N GLY A 39 5.66 -24.22 29.74
CA GLY A 39 6.71 -23.24 29.59
C GLY A 39 7.09 -22.94 28.13
N GLN A 40 6.29 -23.34 27.15
CA GLN A 40 6.59 -23.07 25.74
C GLN A 40 6.21 -21.63 25.37
N TYR A 41 7.15 -20.94 24.71
CA TYR A 41 6.84 -19.66 24.06
C TYR A 41 5.82 -19.91 22.96
N CYS A 42 4.89 -18.98 22.76
CA CYS A 42 3.80 -19.15 21.80
C CYS A 42 3.63 -17.91 20.92
N ASN A 43 3.16 -18.10 19.68
CA ASN A 43 2.89 -17.03 18.74
C ASN A 43 1.46 -17.17 18.17
N ILE A 44 0.63 -16.15 18.36
CA ILE A 44 -0.75 -16.06 17.83
C ILE A 44 -0.75 -14.98 16.75
N LEU A 45 -0.30 -15.36 15.55
CA LEU A 45 -0.07 -14.46 14.43
C LEU A 45 -1.11 -14.69 13.34
N THR A 46 -2.22 -13.97 13.41
CA THR A 46 -3.35 -14.12 12.47
C THR A 46 -3.95 -12.76 12.12
N SER A 47 -4.91 -12.73 11.20
CA SER A 47 -5.59 -11.51 10.77
C SER A 47 -6.34 -10.80 11.91
N ARG A 48 -6.78 -9.58 11.65
CA ARG A 48 -7.69 -8.86 12.57
C ARG A 48 -9.01 -9.60 12.70
N GLN A 49 -9.74 -9.28 13.76
CA GLN A 49 -11.11 -9.75 13.95
C GLN A 49 -11.28 -11.29 14.07
N MET A 50 -10.21 -11.97 14.48
CA MET A 50 -10.15 -13.43 14.72
C MET A 50 -10.33 -13.84 16.19
N GLY A 51 -10.63 -12.90 17.09
CA GLY A 51 -10.74 -13.18 18.52
C GLY A 51 -9.40 -13.47 19.21
N LYS A 52 -8.31 -12.84 18.75
CA LYS A 52 -6.97 -12.96 19.35
C LYS A 52 -6.97 -12.47 20.81
N SER A 53 -7.45 -11.24 21.04
CA SER A 53 -7.49 -10.64 22.37
C SER A 53 -8.46 -11.38 23.30
N SER A 54 -9.61 -11.87 22.81
CA SER A 54 -10.52 -12.70 23.60
C SER A 54 -9.87 -14.03 24.03
N LEU A 55 -9.14 -14.71 23.12
CA LEU A 55 -8.35 -15.91 23.47
C LEU A 55 -7.29 -15.59 24.54
N MET A 56 -6.59 -14.47 24.40
CA MET A 56 -5.61 -14.02 25.39
C MET A 56 -6.25 -13.79 26.76
N VAL A 57 -7.32 -12.98 26.84
CA VAL A 57 -8.02 -12.64 28.10
C VAL A 57 -8.51 -13.90 28.82
N ARG A 58 -9.12 -14.84 28.08
CA ARG A 58 -9.57 -16.11 28.64
C ARG A 58 -8.41 -16.98 29.12
N THR A 59 -7.31 -17.02 28.36
CA THR A 59 -6.09 -17.76 28.76
C THR A 59 -5.46 -17.15 30.00
N VAL A 60 -5.43 -15.82 30.12
CA VAL A 60 -4.95 -15.12 31.32
C VAL A 60 -5.75 -15.54 32.55
N SER A 61 -7.08 -15.51 32.48
CA SER A 61 -7.96 -15.97 33.57
C SER A 61 -7.69 -17.44 33.93
N TYR A 62 -7.59 -18.31 32.91
CA TYR A 62 -7.25 -19.72 33.11
C TYR A 62 -5.90 -19.89 33.83
N LEU A 63 -4.84 -19.19 33.42
CA LEU A 63 -3.51 -19.32 34.03
C LEU A 63 -3.47 -18.81 35.47
N GLN A 64 -4.19 -17.74 35.77
CA GLN A 64 -4.32 -17.22 37.13
C GLN A 64 -4.96 -18.26 38.05
N SER A 65 -5.98 -18.99 37.57
CA SER A 65 -6.58 -20.12 38.31
C SER A 65 -5.61 -21.27 38.58
N GLN A 66 -4.53 -21.38 37.79
CA GLN A 66 -3.48 -22.39 37.92
C GLN A 66 -2.24 -21.86 38.69
N ASN A 67 -2.39 -20.80 39.50
CA ASN A 67 -1.30 -20.16 40.26
C ASN A 67 -0.14 -19.67 39.39
N THR A 68 -0.41 -19.29 38.14
CA THR A 68 0.59 -18.68 37.24
C THR A 68 0.39 -17.17 37.20
N ARG A 69 1.47 -16.41 37.38
CA ARG A 69 1.45 -14.95 37.27
C ARG A 69 1.44 -14.55 35.80
N THR A 70 0.65 -13.54 35.47
CA THR A 70 0.49 -13.08 34.08
C THR A 70 0.80 -11.60 33.97
N VAL A 71 1.43 -11.20 32.87
CA VAL A 71 1.59 -9.80 32.48
C VAL A 71 1.06 -9.65 31.07
N VAL A 72 0.20 -8.66 30.83
CA VAL A 72 -0.34 -8.32 29.51
C VAL A 72 0.18 -6.95 29.12
N ILE A 73 0.90 -6.89 28.00
CA ILE A 73 1.46 -5.66 27.46
C ILE A 73 0.82 -5.41 26.11
N ASP A 74 -0.09 -4.44 26.06
CA ASP A 74 -0.59 -3.88 24.83
C ASP A 74 0.37 -2.77 24.36
N LEU A 75 1.03 -3.03 23.24
CA LEU A 75 2.06 -2.16 22.69
C LEU A 75 1.49 -0.87 22.07
N THR A 76 0.19 -0.83 21.77
CA THR A 76 -0.47 0.41 21.30
C THR A 76 -0.55 1.46 22.40
N ASN A 77 -0.67 1.04 23.67
CA ASN A 77 -0.79 1.94 24.82
C ASN A 77 0.53 2.60 25.22
N ILE A 78 1.67 2.10 24.75
CA ILE A 78 3.00 2.69 25.03
C ILE A 78 3.32 3.81 24.02
N GLY A 79 2.66 3.80 22.85
CA GLY A 79 2.85 4.77 21.79
C GLY A 79 4.05 4.47 20.88
N THR A 80 4.01 5.02 19.67
CA THR A 80 5.02 4.77 18.62
C THR A 80 5.94 5.97 18.36
N THR A 81 5.68 7.11 19.01
CA THR A 81 6.42 8.37 18.83
C THR A 81 7.41 8.66 19.97
N VAL A 82 7.64 7.68 20.84
CA VAL A 82 8.54 7.78 21.99
C VAL A 82 9.95 7.31 21.65
N SER A 83 10.95 7.76 22.42
CA SER A 83 12.31 7.23 22.32
C SER A 83 12.37 5.76 22.79
N ALA A 84 13.41 5.03 22.37
CA ALA A 84 13.62 3.67 22.85
C ALA A 84 13.70 3.61 24.39
N SER A 85 14.33 4.60 25.01
CA SER A 85 14.46 4.67 26.47
C SER A 85 13.10 4.79 27.16
N GLU A 86 12.27 5.74 26.73
CA GLU A 86 10.91 5.92 27.28
C GLU A 86 10.03 4.71 27.03
N TRP A 87 10.16 4.08 25.86
CA TRP A 87 9.40 2.90 25.49
C TRP A 87 9.69 1.70 26.40
N TYR A 88 10.98 1.38 26.63
CA TYR A 88 11.36 0.30 27.54
C TYR A 88 11.03 0.63 29.00
N PHE A 89 11.15 1.89 29.41
CA PHE A 89 10.68 2.33 30.73
C PHE A 89 9.18 2.06 30.91
N GLY A 90 8.36 2.42 29.91
CA GLY A 90 6.92 2.14 29.92
C GLY A 90 6.61 0.65 30.04
N ILE A 91 7.37 -0.23 29.40
CA ILE A 91 7.26 -1.68 29.58
C ILE A 91 7.54 -2.09 31.03
N ILE A 92 8.65 -1.61 31.62
CA ILE A 92 9.01 -1.92 33.01
C ILE A 92 7.90 -1.48 33.97
N SER A 93 7.33 -0.29 33.76
CA SER A 93 6.20 0.20 34.56
C SER A 93 4.97 -0.70 34.47
N GLN A 94 4.71 -1.32 33.32
CA GLN A 94 3.62 -2.30 33.20
C GLN A 94 3.92 -3.59 33.97
N PHE A 95 5.15 -4.10 33.91
CA PHE A 95 5.56 -5.27 34.70
C PHE A 95 5.44 -4.99 36.20
N LYS A 96 5.96 -3.85 36.68
CA LYS A 96 5.88 -3.46 38.09
C LYS A 96 4.44 -3.48 38.58
N ARG A 97 3.54 -2.78 37.87
CA ARG A 97 2.14 -2.65 38.27
C ARG A 97 1.41 -4.00 38.28
N GLN A 98 1.64 -4.85 37.29
CA GLN A 98 0.89 -6.11 37.15
C GLN A 98 1.43 -7.26 38.02
N LEU A 99 2.74 -7.25 38.31
CA LEU A 99 3.35 -8.24 39.19
C LEU A 99 3.44 -7.78 40.65
N ASP A 100 3.04 -6.53 40.94
CA ASP A 100 3.16 -5.91 42.26
C ASP A 100 4.61 -5.94 42.78
N LEU A 101 5.55 -5.51 41.92
CA LEU A 101 6.98 -5.51 42.24
C LEU A 101 7.31 -4.36 43.19
N THR A 102 8.22 -4.62 44.13
CA THR A 102 8.69 -3.63 45.13
C THR A 102 9.63 -2.58 44.55
N LEU A 103 10.02 -2.72 43.28
CA LEU A 103 10.96 -1.86 42.57
C LEU A 103 10.52 -0.38 42.53
N ASP A 104 11.45 0.52 42.88
CA ASP A 104 11.41 1.90 42.40
C ASP A 104 11.96 1.95 40.96
N GLU A 105 11.05 1.88 40.00
CA GLU A 105 11.39 1.87 38.57
C GLU A 105 12.11 3.13 38.09
N ALA A 106 11.83 4.30 38.69
CA ALA A 106 12.48 5.55 38.30
C ALA A 106 13.94 5.58 38.78
N ALA A 107 14.19 5.19 40.03
CA ALA A 107 15.54 5.02 40.56
C ALA A 107 16.30 3.94 39.78
N TRP A 108 15.69 2.76 39.60
CA TRP A 108 16.28 1.63 38.87
C TRP A 108 16.75 2.02 37.47
N TRP A 109 15.90 2.76 36.75
CA TRP A 109 16.18 3.17 35.38
C TRP A 109 17.29 4.23 35.31
N THR A 110 17.31 5.17 36.26
CA THR A 110 18.24 6.31 36.30
C THR A 110 19.65 5.89 36.70
N GLU A 111 19.78 5.00 37.70
CA GLU A 111 21.06 4.44 38.15
C GLU A 111 21.79 3.67 37.04
N ARG A 112 21.05 3.15 36.06
CA ARG A 112 21.57 2.35 34.95
C ARG A 112 21.72 3.14 33.66
N THR A 113 21.81 4.47 33.74
CA THR A 113 21.93 5.36 32.58
C THR A 113 23.10 5.02 31.63
N GLY A 114 24.17 4.42 32.15
CA GLY A 114 25.31 3.92 31.36
C GLY A 114 25.04 2.68 30.50
N LEU A 115 23.91 1.99 30.69
CA LEU A 115 23.53 0.80 29.92
C LEU A 115 22.51 1.15 28.82
N GLY A 116 22.54 0.41 27.71
CA GLY A 116 21.52 0.53 26.66
C GLY A 116 20.14 0.09 27.15
N PRO A 117 19.02 0.64 26.63
CA PRO A 117 17.66 0.32 27.09
C PRO A 117 17.33 -1.19 27.09
N VAL A 118 17.79 -1.90 26.07
CA VAL A 118 17.62 -3.36 25.91
C VAL A 118 18.31 -4.14 27.04
N GLN A 119 19.50 -3.69 27.43
CA GLN A 119 20.26 -4.31 28.52
C GLN A 119 19.59 -4.05 29.85
N ARG A 120 19.11 -2.83 30.10
CA ARG A 120 18.32 -2.51 31.31
C ARG A 120 17.08 -3.37 31.43
N PHE A 121 16.38 -3.59 30.32
CA PHE A 121 15.22 -4.48 30.27
C PHE A 121 15.60 -5.94 30.56
N SER A 122 16.69 -6.43 29.98
CA SER A 122 17.19 -7.79 30.22
C SER A 122 17.59 -8.00 31.68
N ASP A 123 18.28 -7.02 32.28
CA ASP A 123 18.67 -7.02 33.69
C ASP A 123 17.44 -6.94 34.60
N PHE A 124 16.44 -6.13 34.26
CA PHE A 124 15.17 -6.04 34.97
C PHE A 124 14.42 -7.38 35.00
N LEU A 125 14.30 -8.07 33.85
CA LEU A 125 13.67 -9.39 33.80
C LEU A 125 14.39 -10.38 34.72
N ARG A 126 15.72 -10.33 34.79
CA ARG A 126 16.50 -11.29 35.55
C ARG A 126 16.59 -10.99 37.05
N GLN A 127 16.91 -9.75 37.39
CA GLN A 127 17.25 -9.34 38.74
C GLN A 127 16.01 -8.98 39.55
N VAL A 128 14.99 -8.41 38.89
CA VAL A 128 13.77 -7.94 39.54
C VAL A 128 12.64 -8.94 39.33
N VAL A 129 12.17 -9.13 38.10
CA VAL A 129 10.98 -9.97 37.82
C VAL A 129 11.19 -11.40 38.30
N LEU A 130 12.26 -12.05 37.87
CA LEU A 130 12.59 -13.41 38.30
C LEU A 130 13.19 -13.49 39.72
N GLY A 131 13.63 -12.37 40.28
CA GLY A 131 14.16 -12.28 41.64
C GLY A 131 13.05 -12.25 42.69
N GLU A 132 12.04 -11.42 42.49
CA GLU A 132 10.94 -11.17 43.41
C GLU A 132 9.81 -12.20 43.25
N VAL A 133 9.43 -12.54 42.01
CA VAL A 133 8.34 -13.50 41.76
C VAL A 133 8.91 -14.92 41.73
N LYS A 134 8.29 -15.86 42.46
CA LYS A 134 8.76 -17.26 42.59
C LYS A 134 7.97 -18.23 41.73
N GLU A 135 6.74 -17.88 41.40
CA GLU A 135 5.83 -18.62 40.53
C GLU A 135 6.29 -18.58 39.07
N SER A 136 5.61 -19.35 38.23
CA SER A 136 5.70 -19.21 36.78
C SER A 136 5.06 -17.91 36.32
N ILE A 137 5.66 -17.28 35.31
CA ILE A 137 5.28 -15.98 34.77
C ILE A 137 5.06 -16.14 33.26
N VAL A 138 3.87 -15.79 32.79
CA VAL A 138 3.54 -15.73 31.37
C VAL A 138 3.31 -14.28 30.97
N VAL A 139 4.10 -13.80 30.02
CA VAL A 139 4.03 -12.42 29.50
C VAL A 139 3.38 -12.46 28.12
N PHE A 140 2.19 -11.89 28.00
CA PHE A 140 1.51 -11.66 26.75
C PHE A 140 1.93 -10.30 26.19
N ILE A 141 2.41 -10.28 24.96
CA ILE A 141 2.72 -9.07 24.21
C ILE A 141 1.70 -8.96 23.08
N ASP A 142 0.72 -8.06 23.22
CA ASP A 142 -0.35 -7.85 22.25
C ASP A 142 -0.04 -6.69 21.30
N GLU A 143 -0.72 -6.70 20.15
CA GLU A 143 -0.59 -5.73 19.06
C GLU A 143 0.87 -5.52 18.63
N ILE A 144 1.63 -6.62 18.50
CA ILE A 144 3.04 -6.56 18.10
C ILE A 144 3.27 -5.84 16.76
N ASP A 145 2.27 -5.81 15.89
CA ASP A 145 2.36 -5.13 14.60
C ASP A 145 2.45 -3.61 14.72
N SER A 146 2.04 -3.02 15.85
CA SER A 146 2.27 -1.60 16.17
C SER A 146 3.76 -1.24 16.24
N THR A 147 4.61 -2.20 16.60
CA THR A 147 6.07 -1.97 16.72
C THR A 147 6.81 -2.11 15.40
N LEU A 148 6.17 -2.65 14.35
CA LEU A 148 6.81 -2.90 13.07
C LEU A 148 7.26 -1.63 12.34
N ASN A 149 6.92 -0.44 12.82
CA ASN A 149 7.44 0.83 12.29
C ASN A 149 8.55 1.45 13.16
N LEU A 150 8.80 0.91 14.35
CA LEU A 150 9.85 1.39 15.24
C LEU A 150 11.23 1.06 14.70
N ARG A 151 12.19 1.97 14.96
CA ARG A 151 13.61 1.81 14.55
C ARG A 151 14.35 0.75 15.35
N PHE A 152 13.89 0.46 16.57
CA PHE A 152 14.50 -0.47 17.52
C PHE A 152 13.70 -1.78 17.71
N THR A 153 12.70 -2.05 16.85
CA THR A 153 11.85 -3.26 16.96
C THR A 153 12.67 -4.56 16.97
N ASP A 154 13.73 -4.64 16.13
CA ASP A 154 14.62 -5.79 16.07
C ASP A 154 15.32 -6.08 17.40
N ASP A 155 15.65 -5.04 18.16
CA ASP A 155 16.31 -5.18 19.46
C ASP A 155 15.36 -5.71 20.53
N PHE A 156 14.08 -5.36 20.46
CA PHE A 156 13.03 -5.87 21.35
C PHE A 156 12.82 -7.37 21.17
N PHE A 157 12.58 -7.83 19.94
CA PHE A 157 12.43 -9.26 19.67
C PHE A 157 13.72 -10.04 19.91
N ALA A 158 14.89 -9.42 19.71
CA ALA A 158 16.17 -10.02 20.10
C ALA A 158 16.29 -10.21 21.62
N ALA A 159 15.79 -9.28 22.43
CA ALA A 159 15.76 -9.40 23.90
C ALA A 159 14.87 -10.57 24.37
N ILE A 160 13.68 -10.72 23.77
CA ILE A 160 12.78 -11.85 24.04
C ILE A 160 13.47 -13.18 23.69
N ARG A 161 14.16 -13.23 22.55
CA ARG A 161 14.95 -14.40 22.14
C ARG A 161 16.13 -14.67 23.06
N ALA A 162 16.79 -13.63 23.57
CA ALA A 162 17.85 -13.77 24.55
C ALA A 162 17.34 -14.41 25.85
N ALA A 163 16.17 -13.98 26.35
CA ALA A 163 15.52 -14.60 27.51
C ALA A 163 15.17 -16.08 27.28
N TYR A 164 14.66 -16.43 26.09
CA TYR A 164 14.41 -17.83 25.72
C TYR A 164 15.70 -18.66 25.75
N ASN A 165 16.78 -18.17 25.13
CA ASN A 165 18.06 -18.86 25.07
C ASN A 165 18.74 -18.97 26.45
N ALA A 166 18.51 -18.00 27.34
CA ALA A 166 19.08 -17.99 28.69
C ALA A 166 18.66 -19.21 29.53
N ARG A 167 17.50 -19.82 29.22
CA ARG A 167 17.01 -21.06 29.87
C ARG A 167 18.04 -22.20 29.85
N ALA A 168 18.89 -22.27 28.83
CA ALA A 168 19.91 -23.31 28.73
C ALA A 168 21.06 -23.15 29.74
N ARG A 169 21.27 -21.94 30.28
CA ARG A 169 22.39 -21.63 31.18
C ARG A 169 21.94 -21.20 32.58
N ASP A 170 20.76 -20.59 32.67
CA ASP A 170 20.16 -20.13 33.91
C ASP A 170 18.74 -20.72 34.02
N PRO A 171 18.58 -21.79 34.81
CA PRO A 171 17.30 -22.48 34.95
C PRO A 171 16.16 -21.60 35.48
N VAL A 172 16.46 -20.46 36.11
CA VAL A 172 15.43 -19.54 36.61
C VAL A 172 14.55 -19.02 35.48
N TYR A 173 15.09 -18.89 34.25
CA TYR A 173 14.31 -18.48 33.07
C TYR A 173 13.28 -19.52 32.60
N HIS A 174 13.30 -20.77 33.09
CA HIS A 174 12.22 -21.72 32.78
C HIS A 174 10.87 -21.25 33.33
N ARG A 175 10.88 -20.36 34.34
CA ARG A 175 9.67 -19.75 34.89
C ARG A 175 9.16 -18.57 34.07
N LEU A 176 9.91 -18.05 33.08
CA LEU A 176 9.48 -16.91 32.26
C LEU A 176 9.13 -17.35 30.85
N THR A 177 7.88 -17.18 30.44
CA THR A 177 7.37 -17.55 29.12
C THR A 177 6.76 -16.34 28.42
N PHE A 178 7.02 -16.15 27.13
CA PHE A 178 6.37 -15.10 26.34
C PHE A 178 5.36 -15.67 25.34
N VAL A 179 4.25 -14.94 25.17
CA VAL A 179 3.24 -15.17 24.15
C VAL A 179 3.14 -13.92 23.30
N LEU A 180 3.43 -14.01 22.01
CA LEU A 180 3.30 -12.90 21.07
C LEU A 180 1.96 -12.94 20.35
N VAL A 181 1.25 -11.82 20.31
CA VAL A 181 -0.08 -11.70 19.70
C VAL A 181 -0.10 -10.48 18.76
N GLY A 182 -0.61 -10.66 17.54
CA GLY A 182 -0.80 -9.55 16.60
C GLY A 182 -0.86 -9.97 15.14
N VAL A 183 -0.80 -8.98 14.24
CA VAL A 183 -0.97 -9.16 12.79
C VAL A 183 0.37 -9.00 12.06
N ALA A 184 1.25 -9.99 12.23
CA ALA A 184 2.60 -9.96 11.66
C ALA A 184 3.01 -11.33 11.10
N ARG A 185 3.92 -11.37 10.12
CA ARG A 185 4.63 -12.62 9.78
C ARG A 185 5.81 -12.79 10.71
N PRO A 186 6.25 -14.02 11.01
CA PRO A 186 7.51 -14.24 11.73
C PRO A 186 8.70 -13.49 11.13
N ALA A 187 8.77 -13.40 9.80
CA ALA A 187 9.82 -12.68 9.08
C ALA A 187 9.72 -11.15 9.19
N ASP A 188 8.59 -10.58 9.63
CA ASP A 188 8.44 -9.14 9.83
C ASP A 188 8.99 -8.68 11.19
N LEU A 189 9.09 -9.60 12.16
CA LEU A 189 9.53 -9.29 13.53
C LEU A 189 11.02 -8.91 13.62
N ILE A 190 11.86 -9.40 12.71
CA ILE A 190 13.27 -8.99 12.60
C ILE A 190 13.52 -8.51 11.17
N LYS A 191 13.63 -7.19 11.00
CA LYS A 191 13.80 -6.55 9.68
C LYS A 191 15.21 -6.72 9.14
N ASN A 192 16.21 -6.63 10.01
CA ASN A 192 17.61 -6.76 9.61
C ASN A 192 17.91 -8.22 9.23
N ARG A 193 18.09 -8.46 7.93
CA ARG A 193 18.36 -9.77 7.36
C ARG A 193 19.69 -10.41 7.80
N TRP A 194 20.61 -9.60 8.35
CA TRP A 194 21.87 -10.08 8.90
C TRP A 194 21.73 -10.57 10.35
N ARG A 195 20.59 -10.35 10.99
CA ARG A 195 20.27 -10.89 12.31
C ARG A 195 19.53 -12.21 12.17
N THR A 196 19.67 -13.08 13.17
CA THR A 196 18.87 -14.31 13.25
C THR A 196 17.38 -13.94 13.27
N PRO A 197 16.56 -14.48 12.36
CA PRO A 197 15.11 -14.26 12.39
C PRO A 197 14.49 -14.69 13.71
N TYR A 198 13.32 -14.13 14.04
CA TYR A 198 12.54 -14.64 15.17
C TYR A 198 11.95 -16.00 14.80
N ASN A 199 12.53 -17.06 15.36
CA ASN A 199 12.19 -18.46 15.05
C ASN A 199 11.93 -19.29 16.31
N ILE A 200 11.57 -18.62 17.41
CA ILE A 200 11.29 -19.27 18.69
C ILE A 200 9.78 -19.32 18.95
N GLY A 201 9.38 -20.31 19.72
CA GLY A 201 7.99 -20.52 20.14
C GLY A 201 7.14 -21.28 19.13
N THR A 202 6.07 -21.86 19.65
CA THR A 202 5.08 -22.65 18.91
C THR A 202 4.02 -21.73 18.33
N SER A 203 3.73 -21.84 17.03
CA SER A 203 2.60 -21.13 16.43
C SER A 203 1.29 -21.77 16.88
N ILE A 204 0.39 -20.96 17.43
CA ILE A 204 -0.99 -21.36 17.74
C ILE A 204 -1.86 -20.88 16.61
N ASP A 205 -2.39 -21.83 15.84
CA ASP A 205 -3.29 -21.50 14.74
C ASP A 205 -4.66 -21.08 15.28
N LEU A 206 -5.12 -19.92 14.81
CA LEU A 206 -6.37 -19.31 15.23
C LEU A 206 -7.26 -19.13 14.01
N GLY A 207 -7.99 -20.19 13.69
CA GLY A 207 -8.86 -20.30 12.53
C GLY A 207 -10.23 -19.64 12.72
N ASP A 208 -10.99 -19.67 11.62
CA ASP A 208 -12.43 -19.40 11.61
C ASP A 208 -13.16 -20.50 12.39
N PHE A 209 -14.38 -20.22 12.85
CA PHE A 209 -15.21 -21.20 13.55
C PHE A 209 -15.57 -22.37 12.64
N THR A 210 -15.40 -23.58 13.15
CA THR A 210 -16.06 -24.76 12.59
C THR A 210 -17.56 -24.71 12.91
N GLU A 211 -18.36 -25.48 12.16
CA GLU A 211 -19.79 -25.61 12.42
C GLU A 211 -20.07 -26.10 13.85
N SER A 212 -19.27 -27.06 14.35
CA SER A 212 -19.38 -27.56 15.73
C SER A 212 -19.05 -26.50 16.77
N GLU A 213 -18.01 -25.68 16.55
CA GLU A 213 -17.64 -24.62 17.49
C GLU A 213 -18.69 -23.50 17.50
N ALA A 214 -19.23 -23.16 16.32
CA ALA A 214 -20.23 -22.11 16.18
C ALA A 214 -21.58 -22.41 16.88
N GLN A 215 -21.82 -23.65 17.33
CA GLN A 215 -23.04 -24.03 18.05
C GLN A 215 -23.30 -23.18 19.30
N THR A 216 -22.27 -22.65 19.96
CA THR A 216 -22.44 -21.73 21.10
C THR A 216 -23.28 -20.50 20.71
N LEU A 217 -23.20 -20.04 19.46
CA LEU A 217 -23.99 -18.89 18.97
C LEU A 217 -25.49 -19.20 18.90
N LEU A 218 -25.89 -20.48 18.86
CA LEU A 218 -27.31 -20.88 18.93
C LEU A 218 -27.94 -20.45 20.24
N ASN A 219 -27.19 -20.29 21.32
CA ASN A 219 -27.74 -19.90 22.61
C ASN A 219 -28.41 -18.52 22.53
N GLY A 220 -27.78 -17.55 21.86
CA GLY A 220 -28.39 -16.24 21.62
C GLY A 220 -29.51 -16.31 20.57
N LEU A 221 -29.31 -17.05 19.48
CA LEU A 221 -30.31 -17.16 18.40
C LEU A 221 -31.60 -17.85 18.86
N LYS A 222 -31.51 -18.89 19.69
CA LYS A 222 -32.68 -19.63 20.21
C LYS A 222 -33.56 -18.80 21.13
N VAL A 223 -33.04 -17.71 21.71
CA VAL A 223 -33.84 -16.78 22.52
C VAL A 223 -34.79 -15.98 21.63
N ALA A 224 -34.30 -15.50 20.48
CA ALA A 224 -35.09 -14.70 19.54
C ALA A 224 -35.90 -15.56 18.55
N TYR A 225 -35.31 -16.66 18.08
CA TYR A 225 -35.84 -17.53 17.03
C TYR A 225 -35.78 -19.02 17.38
N PRO A 226 -36.54 -19.50 18.39
CA PRO A 226 -36.44 -20.87 18.90
C PRO A 226 -36.58 -21.97 17.84
N GLN A 227 -37.41 -21.76 16.82
CA GLN A 227 -37.71 -22.74 15.77
C GLN A 227 -36.79 -22.63 14.54
N HIS A 228 -36.07 -21.51 14.38
CA HIS A 228 -35.31 -21.20 13.16
C HIS A 228 -33.82 -20.93 13.42
N ALA A 229 -33.37 -20.92 14.68
CA ALA A 229 -32.00 -20.60 15.06
C ALA A 229 -30.93 -21.43 14.31
N GLU A 230 -31.21 -22.72 14.06
CA GLU A 230 -30.29 -23.61 13.34
C GLU A 230 -30.17 -23.21 11.87
N ASN A 231 -31.29 -22.98 11.19
CA ASN A 231 -31.31 -22.50 9.80
C ASN A 231 -30.66 -21.12 9.66
N ILE A 232 -30.88 -20.24 10.63
CA ILE A 232 -30.25 -18.92 10.69
C ILE A 232 -28.73 -19.09 10.82
N LEU A 233 -28.25 -19.91 11.77
CA LEU A 233 -26.83 -20.13 11.95
C LEU A 233 -26.18 -20.76 10.71
N GLU A 234 -26.82 -21.75 10.09
CA GLU A 234 -26.37 -22.34 8.84
C GLU A 234 -26.21 -21.26 7.77
N ARG A 235 -27.19 -20.36 7.63
CA ARG A 235 -27.13 -19.27 6.64
C ARG A 235 -26.08 -18.22 6.99
N VAL A 236 -25.86 -17.93 8.27
CA VAL A 236 -24.75 -17.08 8.73
C VAL A 236 -23.42 -17.71 8.34
N LEU A 237 -23.20 -18.98 8.68
CA LEU A 237 -21.95 -19.69 8.35
C LEU A 237 -21.76 -19.84 6.84
N TYR A 238 -22.84 -20.00 6.06
CA TYR A 238 -22.76 -19.95 4.61
C TYR A 238 -22.13 -18.64 4.13
N TRP A 239 -22.55 -17.49 4.65
CA TRP A 239 -22.01 -16.19 4.22
C TRP A 239 -20.64 -15.86 4.79
N THR A 240 -20.42 -16.14 6.06
CA THR A 240 -19.22 -15.73 6.82
C THR A 240 -18.10 -16.75 6.78
N ASP A 241 -18.42 -17.99 6.41
CA ASP A 241 -17.53 -19.16 6.45
C ASP A 241 -16.83 -19.33 7.80
N GLY A 242 -17.58 -19.05 8.88
CA GLY A 242 -17.13 -19.13 10.27
C GLY A 242 -16.29 -17.96 10.76
N HIS A 243 -16.10 -16.89 9.97
CA HIS A 243 -15.28 -15.76 10.39
C HIS A 243 -15.80 -15.17 11.72
N PRO A 244 -15.00 -15.07 12.81
CA PRO A 244 -15.50 -14.81 14.15
C PRO A 244 -16.32 -13.52 14.28
N TYR A 245 -15.73 -12.38 13.89
CA TYR A 245 -16.41 -11.08 13.93
C TYR A 245 -17.66 -11.02 13.05
N LEU A 246 -17.58 -11.47 11.79
CA LEU A 246 -18.71 -11.42 10.87
C LEU A 246 -19.85 -12.32 11.34
N SER A 247 -19.55 -13.48 11.93
CA SER A 247 -20.57 -14.40 12.45
C SER A 247 -21.30 -13.80 13.65
N GLN A 248 -20.56 -13.25 14.62
CA GLN A 248 -21.14 -12.51 15.75
C GLN A 248 -21.96 -11.31 15.28
N LYS A 249 -21.44 -10.52 14.33
CA LYS A 249 -22.15 -9.36 13.77
C LYS A 249 -23.43 -9.75 13.06
N MET A 250 -23.38 -10.75 12.19
CA MET A 250 -24.57 -11.25 11.50
C MET A 250 -25.63 -11.72 12.51
N CYS A 251 -25.26 -12.50 13.52
CA CYS A 251 -26.20 -12.95 14.54
C CYS A 251 -26.79 -11.77 15.35
N ALA A 252 -25.97 -10.77 15.71
CA ALA A 252 -26.42 -9.58 16.42
C ALA A 252 -27.49 -8.82 15.61
N GLU A 253 -27.24 -8.59 14.33
CA GLU A 253 -28.14 -7.84 13.44
C GLU A 253 -29.43 -8.62 13.17
N VAL A 254 -29.35 -9.95 13.02
CA VAL A 254 -30.54 -10.81 12.89
C VAL A 254 -31.45 -10.73 14.11
N VAL A 255 -30.87 -10.69 15.31
CA VAL A 255 -31.65 -10.60 16.55
C VAL A 255 -32.17 -9.18 16.81
N ALA A 256 -31.48 -8.16 16.30
CA ALA A 256 -31.93 -6.77 16.39
C ALA A 256 -33.11 -6.45 15.45
N GLU A 257 -33.26 -7.17 14.34
CA GLU A 257 -34.40 -7.03 13.42
C GLU A 257 -35.55 -7.93 13.85
N ASP A 258 -36.72 -7.34 14.12
CA ASP A 258 -37.91 -8.05 14.61
C ASP A 258 -38.60 -8.83 13.46
N ASN A 259 -38.58 -10.16 13.58
CA ASN A 259 -39.46 -11.20 13.01
C ASN A 259 -39.69 -11.38 11.49
N ASP A 260 -39.38 -10.44 10.59
CA ASP A 260 -39.72 -10.62 9.14
C ASP A 260 -38.57 -11.13 8.23
N LEU A 261 -37.42 -11.51 8.81
CA LEU A 261 -36.30 -12.08 8.03
C LEU A 261 -36.61 -13.44 7.37
N MET A 262 -37.75 -14.07 7.69
CA MET A 262 -38.18 -15.30 7.02
C MET A 262 -38.59 -15.09 5.57
N ASP A 263 -39.12 -13.92 5.21
CA ASP A 263 -39.64 -13.65 3.85
C ASP A 263 -38.71 -12.76 3.01
N GLU A 264 -38.02 -11.77 3.61
CA GLU A 264 -37.07 -10.89 2.88
C GLU A 264 -35.63 -11.43 2.82
N GLY A 265 -35.29 -12.44 3.62
CA GLY A 265 -34.11 -13.28 3.46
C GLY A 265 -32.80 -12.69 4.00
N MET A 266 -32.02 -13.54 4.66
CA MET A 266 -30.64 -13.28 5.12
C MET A 266 -29.72 -12.66 4.07
N ASP A 267 -30.02 -12.83 2.78
CA ASP A 267 -29.25 -12.28 1.68
C ASP A 267 -29.45 -10.76 1.54
N THR A 268 -30.67 -10.28 1.78
CA THR A 268 -31.00 -8.85 1.83
C THR A 268 -30.31 -8.18 3.02
N LEU A 269 -30.24 -8.87 4.16
CA LEU A 269 -29.48 -8.40 5.32
C LEU A 269 -27.98 -8.26 4.98
N VAL A 270 -27.38 -9.27 4.33
CA VAL A 270 -25.98 -9.18 3.86
C VAL A 270 -25.79 -8.02 2.89
N GLU A 271 -26.74 -7.81 1.97
CA GLU A 271 -26.69 -6.71 1.02
C GLU A 271 -26.64 -5.36 1.73
N ARG A 272 -27.58 -5.13 2.66
CA ARG A 272 -27.66 -3.90 3.47
C ARG A 272 -26.40 -3.68 4.31
N LEU A 273 -25.93 -4.71 5.02
CA LEU A 273 -24.83 -4.62 5.98
C LEU A 273 -23.46 -4.48 5.33
N PHE A 274 -23.26 -5.05 4.13
CA PHE A 274 -21.92 -5.19 3.55
C PHE A 274 -21.79 -4.77 2.08
N LEU A 275 -22.85 -4.89 1.28
CA LEU A 275 -22.73 -4.76 -0.19
C LEU A 275 -23.16 -3.39 -0.72
N THR A 276 -23.93 -2.61 0.04
CA THR A 276 -24.23 -1.21 -0.34
C THR A 276 -22.97 -0.36 -0.44
N THR A 277 -22.99 0.68 -1.29
CA THR A 277 -21.86 1.62 -1.45
C THR A 277 -21.44 2.26 -0.12
N LYS A 278 -22.41 2.52 0.77
CA LYS A 278 -22.17 3.06 2.11
C LYS A 278 -21.48 2.03 3.00
N ALA A 279 -22.04 0.81 3.10
CA ALA A 279 -21.48 -0.27 3.90
C ALA A 279 -20.04 -0.62 3.49
N LYS A 280 -19.76 -0.74 2.19
CA LYS A 280 -18.41 -0.98 1.65
C LYS A 280 -17.39 0.10 2.07
N ARG A 281 -17.84 1.31 2.39
CA ARG A 281 -16.98 2.43 2.80
C ARG A 281 -16.79 2.54 4.30
N GLU A 282 -17.83 2.24 5.08
CA GLU A 282 -17.88 2.50 6.53
C GLU A 282 -17.61 1.27 7.40
N GLU A 283 -17.76 0.04 6.88
CA GLU A 283 -17.49 -1.16 7.67
C GLU A 283 -15.99 -1.25 7.99
N SER A 284 -15.66 -1.16 9.27
CA SER A 284 -14.31 -1.10 9.83
C SER A 284 -13.34 -2.18 9.32
N ASN A 285 -13.79 -3.42 9.20
CA ASN A 285 -12.96 -4.53 8.80
C ASN A 285 -12.73 -4.55 7.27
N LEU A 286 -13.75 -4.20 6.46
CA LEU A 286 -13.58 -3.94 5.02
C LEU A 286 -12.65 -2.76 4.74
N MET A 287 -12.78 -1.67 5.50
CA MET A 287 -11.87 -0.53 5.41
C MET A 287 -10.42 -0.96 5.64
N PHE A 288 -10.19 -1.72 6.72
CA PHE A 288 -8.86 -2.24 7.04
C PHE A 288 -8.27 -3.08 5.89
N ILE A 289 -9.04 -4.01 5.32
CA ILE A 289 -8.59 -4.84 4.19
C ILE A 289 -8.18 -3.96 3.01
N ARG A 290 -9.03 -2.99 2.64
CA ARG A 290 -8.76 -2.07 1.53
C ARG A 290 -7.50 -1.25 1.77
N ASP A 291 -7.35 -0.67 2.96
CA ASP A 291 -6.24 0.22 3.28
C ASP A 291 -4.92 -0.54 3.30
N ARG A 292 -4.89 -1.76 3.87
CA ARG A 292 -3.69 -2.62 3.85
C ARG A 292 -3.28 -3.03 2.44
N ILE A 293 -4.23 -3.35 1.55
CA ILE A 293 -3.94 -3.63 0.13
C ILE A 293 -3.43 -2.37 -0.58
N ARG A 294 -3.95 -1.20 -0.24
CA ARG A 294 -3.57 0.07 -0.86
C ARG A 294 -2.16 0.52 -0.47
N GLU A 295 -1.81 0.36 0.80
CA GLU A 295 -0.54 0.85 1.39
C GLU A 295 0.66 -0.05 1.09
N THR A 296 0.43 -1.33 0.77
CA THR A 296 1.52 -2.27 0.50
C THR A 296 2.25 -1.96 -0.82
N ARG A 297 3.58 -2.03 -0.78
CA ARG A 297 4.42 -1.94 -1.99
C ARG A 297 4.16 -3.09 -2.96
N GLU A 298 3.72 -4.24 -2.44
CA GLU A 298 3.42 -5.46 -3.20
C GLU A 298 2.00 -5.50 -3.76
N ARG A 299 1.25 -4.37 -3.73
CA ARG A 299 -0.17 -4.28 -4.13
C ARG A 299 -0.46 -5.00 -5.45
N GLY A 300 0.33 -4.73 -6.49
CA GLY A 300 0.12 -5.35 -7.80
C GLY A 300 0.31 -6.86 -7.80
N ALA A 301 1.29 -7.38 -7.05
CA ALA A 301 1.50 -8.82 -6.92
C ALA A 301 0.37 -9.48 -6.12
N MET A 302 -0.04 -8.86 -5.02
CA MET A 302 -1.16 -9.32 -4.18
C MET A 302 -2.46 -9.40 -4.97
N LEU A 303 -2.82 -8.34 -5.68
CA LEU A 303 -4.05 -8.31 -6.49
C LEU A 303 -4.03 -9.32 -7.64
N ARG A 304 -2.86 -9.61 -8.23
CA ARG A 304 -2.74 -10.67 -9.24
C ARG A 304 -2.97 -12.07 -8.65
N VAL A 305 -2.36 -12.37 -7.50
CA VAL A 305 -2.58 -13.66 -6.82
C VAL A 305 -4.03 -13.78 -6.38
N TYR A 306 -4.57 -12.73 -5.76
CA TYR A 306 -5.95 -12.71 -5.30
C TYR A 306 -6.96 -12.89 -6.44
N ARG A 307 -6.75 -12.26 -7.60
CA ARG A 307 -7.62 -12.45 -8.78
C ARG A 307 -7.72 -13.92 -9.20
N ARG A 308 -6.62 -14.65 -9.14
CA ARG A 308 -6.55 -16.07 -9.50
C ARG A 308 -7.30 -16.91 -8.47
N VAL A 309 -7.10 -16.63 -7.18
CA VAL A 309 -7.86 -17.25 -6.09
C VAL A 309 -9.37 -16.97 -6.22
N TRP A 310 -9.75 -15.74 -6.53
CA TRP A 310 -11.14 -15.35 -6.76
C TRP A 310 -11.76 -16.07 -7.97
N ALA A 311 -10.98 -16.27 -9.03
CA ALA A 311 -11.37 -17.09 -10.19
C ALA A 311 -11.37 -18.61 -9.92
N SER A 312 -11.22 -19.03 -8.65
CA SER A 312 -11.17 -20.43 -8.22
C SER A 312 -10.02 -21.25 -8.83
N GLU A 313 -8.93 -20.59 -9.22
CA GLU A 313 -7.69 -21.30 -9.59
C GLU A 313 -7.05 -21.95 -8.35
N GLN A 314 -6.49 -23.15 -8.52
CA GLN A 314 -5.79 -23.87 -7.47
C GLN A 314 -4.42 -23.24 -7.18
N ILE A 315 -4.37 -22.32 -6.21
CA ILE A 315 -3.15 -21.68 -5.76
C ILE A 315 -2.67 -22.33 -4.46
N LYS A 316 -1.62 -23.14 -4.52
CA LYS A 316 -1.08 -23.81 -3.32
C LYS A 316 -0.57 -22.78 -2.30
N ASP A 317 -0.86 -22.99 -1.02
CA ASP A 317 -0.26 -22.20 0.03
C ASP A 317 1.25 -22.50 0.14
N GLU A 318 2.04 -21.44 0.22
CA GLU A 318 3.49 -21.52 0.31
C GLU A 318 3.92 -20.47 1.33
N GLU A 319 4.32 -20.90 2.53
CA GLU A 319 4.66 -19.97 3.62
C GLU A 319 5.77 -18.98 3.26
N ARG A 320 6.70 -19.42 2.41
CA ARG A 320 7.82 -18.59 1.90
C ARG A 320 7.36 -17.48 0.95
N SER A 321 6.14 -17.57 0.40
CA SER A 321 5.59 -16.54 -0.48
C SER A 321 5.12 -15.35 0.33
N VAL A 322 5.90 -14.26 0.26
CA VAL A 322 5.59 -12.96 0.89
C VAL A 322 4.16 -12.52 0.58
N THR A 323 3.77 -12.60 -0.69
CA THR A 323 2.46 -12.17 -1.21
C THR A 323 1.32 -13.01 -0.66
N LYS A 324 1.43 -14.35 -0.66
CA LYS A 324 0.39 -15.26 -0.15
C LYS A 324 0.21 -15.09 1.36
N SER A 325 1.31 -15.04 2.09
CA SER A 325 1.29 -14.82 3.55
C SER A 325 0.70 -13.45 3.92
N GLN A 326 0.97 -12.39 3.14
CA GLN A 326 0.33 -11.09 3.35
C GLN A 326 -1.18 -11.12 3.06
N LEU A 327 -1.63 -11.80 2.01
CA LEU A 327 -3.06 -11.95 1.72
C LEU A 327 -3.79 -12.68 2.87
N LYS A 328 -3.17 -13.72 3.45
CA LYS A 328 -3.68 -14.42 4.65
C LYS A 328 -3.75 -13.50 5.87
N LEU A 329 -2.71 -12.71 6.14
CA LEU A 329 -2.69 -11.78 7.28
C LEU A 329 -3.66 -10.61 7.15
N ILE A 330 -3.90 -10.11 5.94
CA ILE A 330 -4.98 -9.14 5.69
C ILE A 330 -6.34 -9.78 5.97
N GLY A 331 -6.45 -11.11 5.84
CA GLY A 331 -7.67 -11.87 6.06
C GLY A 331 -8.52 -12.01 4.80
N LEU A 332 -8.02 -11.64 3.62
CA LEU A 332 -8.77 -11.71 2.38
C LEU A 332 -8.86 -13.15 1.82
N VAL A 333 -7.86 -13.98 2.13
CA VAL A 333 -7.81 -15.41 1.77
C VAL A 333 -7.47 -16.26 2.98
N LYS A 334 -7.81 -17.55 2.92
CA LYS A 334 -7.38 -18.57 3.88
C LYS A 334 -6.93 -19.85 3.18
N VAL A 335 -6.37 -20.78 3.94
CA VAL A 335 -6.03 -22.12 3.44
C VAL A 335 -7.26 -23.01 3.56
N GLY A 336 -7.74 -23.54 2.43
CA GLY A 336 -8.81 -24.54 2.42
C GLY A 336 -8.31 -25.95 2.76
N SER A 337 -9.23 -26.90 2.88
CA SER A 337 -8.94 -28.30 3.28
C SER A 337 -7.91 -29.01 2.39
N GLY A 338 -7.79 -28.62 1.10
CA GLY A 338 -6.81 -29.17 0.16
C GLY A 338 -5.41 -28.52 0.21
N GLY A 339 -5.15 -27.58 1.12
CA GLY A 339 -3.88 -26.83 1.16
C GLY A 339 -3.75 -25.74 0.08
N TYR A 340 -4.87 -25.39 -0.56
CA TYR A 340 -4.96 -24.31 -1.56
C TYR A 340 -5.60 -23.07 -0.94
N LEU A 341 -5.21 -21.90 -1.44
CA LEU A 341 -5.81 -20.64 -1.05
C LEU A 341 -7.23 -20.53 -1.61
N VAL A 342 -8.15 -20.08 -0.77
CA VAL A 342 -9.53 -19.74 -1.12
C VAL A 342 -9.84 -18.33 -0.63
N VAL A 343 -10.78 -17.64 -1.28
CA VAL A 343 -11.33 -16.38 -0.74
C VAL A 343 -11.96 -16.70 0.61
N ARG A 344 -11.69 -15.89 1.63
CA ARG A 344 -11.98 -16.27 3.02
C ARG A 344 -13.45 -16.57 3.30
N ASN A 345 -14.35 -15.81 2.66
CA ASN A 345 -15.79 -16.00 2.79
C ASN A 345 -16.53 -15.38 1.60
N ARG A 346 -17.84 -15.65 1.51
CA ARG A 346 -18.69 -15.22 0.39
C ARG A 346 -18.89 -13.71 0.38
N ILE A 347 -19.02 -13.07 1.55
CA ILE A 347 -19.12 -11.61 1.67
C ILE A 347 -17.92 -10.93 0.99
N TYR A 348 -16.70 -11.38 1.30
CA TYR A 348 -15.47 -10.84 0.70
C TYR A 348 -15.39 -11.12 -0.80
N SER A 349 -15.85 -12.29 -1.26
CA SER A 349 -15.86 -12.61 -2.69
C SER A 349 -16.74 -11.66 -3.52
N GLN A 350 -17.80 -11.11 -2.93
CA GLN A 350 -18.70 -10.16 -3.60
C GLN A 350 -18.23 -8.71 -3.50
N ILE A 351 -17.52 -8.35 -2.42
CA ILE A 351 -17.02 -6.98 -2.22
C ILE A 351 -15.73 -6.74 -2.98
N PHE A 352 -14.79 -7.68 -2.86
CA PHE A 352 -13.48 -7.61 -3.50
C PHE A 352 -13.53 -8.43 -4.80
N ASP A 353 -14.47 -8.10 -5.68
CA ASP A 353 -14.69 -8.81 -6.93
C ASP A 353 -13.63 -8.50 -8.01
N ALA A 354 -13.80 -9.07 -9.20
CA ALA A 354 -12.92 -8.80 -10.34
C ALA A 354 -12.89 -7.31 -10.75
N GLN A 355 -13.99 -6.57 -10.58
CA GLN A 355 -14.04 -5.14 -10.88
C GLN A 355 -13.21 -4.35 -9.86
N TRP A 356 -13.37 -4.62 -8.57
CA TRP A 356 -12.58 -4.00 -7.51
C TRP A 356 -11.08 -4.26 -7.71
N VAL A 357 -10.70 -5.49 -8.08
CA VAL A 357 -9.30 -5.83 -8.40
C VAL A 357 -8.77 -4.98 -9.56
N LYS A 358 -9.58 -4.79 -10.61
CA LYS A 358 -9.21 -3.98 -11.78
C LYS A 358 -9.04 -2.51 -11.42
N GLU A 359 -9.94 -1.95 -10.62
CA GLU A 359 -9.92 -0.56 -10.17
C GLU A 359 -8.73 -0.26 -9.25
N ASN A 360 -8.31 -1.24 -8.43
CA ASN A 360 -7.22 -1.07 -7.47
C ASN A 360 -5.85 -1.51 -8.01
N MET A 361 -5.78 -2.04 -9.23
CA MET A 361 -4.54 -2.46 -9.85
C MET A 361 -3.62 -1.24 -10.10
N PRO A 362 -2.35 -1.25 -9.66
CA PRO A 362 -1.43 -0.17 -9.98
C PRO A 362 -1.29 0.01 -11.50
N VAL A 363 -1.31 1.26 -11.95
CA VAL A 363 -1.05 1.63 -13.35
C VAL A 363 0.31 1.03 -13.76
N SER A 364 0.30 0.19 -14.81
CA SER A 364 1.51 -0.48 -15.29
C SER A 364 2.57 0.56 -15.72
N LEU A 365 3.84 0.22 -15.56
CA LEU A 365 4.95 1.07 -15.99
C LEU A 365 4.84 1.41 -17.49
N ALA A 366 4.45 0.42 -18.32
CA ALA A 366 4.18 0.62 -19.74
C ALA A 366 3.09 1.66 -20.02
N ARG A 367 2.00 1.66 -19.24
CA ARG A 367 0.92 2.66 -19.38
C ARG A 367 1.38 4.04 -18.91
N ARG A 368 2.24 4.13 -17.88
CA ARG A 368 2.84 5.40 -17.46
C ARG A 368 3.76 5.97 -18.55
N ILE A 369 4.62 5.12 -19.12
CA ILE A 369 5.50 5.50 -20.24
C ILE A 369 4.65 5.97 -21.41
N ALA A 370 3.63 5.20 -21.81
CA ALA A 370 2.73 5.57 -22.89
C ALA A 370 2.11 6.95 -22.68
N ILE A 371 1.54 7.22 -21.49
CA ILE A 371 0.97 8.52 -21.15
C ILE A 371 2.03 9.64 -21.28
N VAL A 372 3.22 9.45 -20.71
CA VAL A 372 4.30 10.44 -20.82
C VAL A 372 4.71 10.66 -22.27
N THR A 373 4.91 9.60 -23.05
CA THR A 373 5.30 9.70 -24.47
C THR A 373 4.23 10.40 -25.30
N THR A 374 2.95 10.13 -25.06
CA THR A 374 1.84 10.81 -25.77
C THR A 374 1.79 12.29 -25.40
N THR A 375 1.94 12.64 -24.12
CA THR A 375 1.96 14.05 -23.68
C THR A 375 3.15 14.80 -24.27
N VAL A 376 4.34 14.19 -24.27
CA VAL A 376 5.55 14.78 -24.89
C VAL A 376 5.36 14.96 -26.40
N ALA A 377 4.78 13.97 -27.09
CA ALA A 377 4.48 14.07 -28.52
C ALA A 377 3.50 15.22 -28.82
N ILE A 378 2.44 15.38 -28.02
CA ILE A 378 1.48 16.48 -28.16
C ILE A 378 2.17 17.84 -27.93
N LEU A 379 2.99 17.95 -26.89
CA LEU A 379 3.75 19.18 -26.62
C LEU A 379 4.72 19.52 -27.74
N LEU A 380 5.41 18.53 -28.32
CA LEU A 380 6.27 18.73 -29.48
C LEU A 380 5.50 19.25 -30.69
N VAL A 381 4.32 18.67 -30.97
CA VAL A 381 3.45 19.14 -32.07
C VAL A 381 3.00 20.59 -31.83
N LEU A 382 2.63 20.94 -30.60
CA LEU A 382 2.25 22.31 -30.25
C LEU A 382 3.43 23.30 -30.37
N ILE A 383 4.63 22.91 -29.94
CA ILE A 383 5.84 23.73 -30.08
C ILE A 383 6.17 23.95 -31.55
N VAL A 384 6.18 22.89 -32.36
CA VAL A 384 6.43 23.01 -33.81
C VAL A 384 5.37 23.90 -34.46
N GLY A 385 4.09 23.70 -34.13
CA GLY A 385 3.00 24.55 -34.61
C GLY A 385 3.17 26.02 -34.22
N TYR A 386 3.61 26.29 -33.00
CA TYR A 386 3.89 27.64 -32.52
C TYR A 386 5.09 28.27 -33.22
N LEU A 387 6.17 27.52 -33.45
CA LEU A 387 7.33 28.01 -34.20
C LEU A 387 6.96 28.37 -35.65
N VAL A 388 6.14 27.53 -36.31
CA VAL A 388 5.61 27.81 -37.66
C VAL A 388 4.70 29.04 -37.66
N TYR A 389 3.88 29.22 -36.62
CA TYR A 389 3.07 30.42 -36.47
C TYR A 389 3.93 31.69 -36.32
N LEU A 390 4.95 31.65 -35.44
CA LEU A 390 5.87 32.77 -35.26
C LEU A 390 6.59 33.15 -36.53
N ASP A 391 7.03 32.16 -37.33
CA ASP A 391 7.70 32.41 -38.61
C ASP A 391 6.78 33.12 -39.62
N ARG A 392 5.53 32.65 -39.76
CA ARG A 392 4.54 33.29 -40.64
C ARG A 392 4.19 34.72 -40.21
N SER A 393 4.09 34.95 -38.90
CA SER A 393 3.73 36.26 -38.33
C SER A 393 4.88 37.26 -38.25
N ARG A 394 6.10 36.93 -38.73
CA ARG A 394 7.20 37.90 -38.80
C ARG A 394 6.84 39.05 -39.76
N PRO A 395 6.97 40.32 -39.31
CA PRO A 395 6.69 41.47 -40.16
C PRO A 395 7.72 41.57 -41.29
N ASP A 396 7.28 42.08 -42.44
CA ASP A 396 8.06 42.06 -43.70
C ASP A 396 9.37 42.85 -43.59
N ASN A 397 9.45 43.86 -42.72
CA ASN A 397 10.68 44.60 -42.44
C ASN A 397 11.81 43.73 -41.86
N VAL A 398 11.47 42.82 -40.95
CA VAL A 398 12.44 41.89 -40.34
C VAL A 398 12.88 40.83 -41.35
N LYS A 399 11.96 40.36 -42.21
CA LYS A 399 12.30 39.45 -43.31
C LYS A 399 13.23 40.13 -44.32
N ALA A 400 12.94 41.39 -44.68
CA ALA A 400 13.76 42.17 -45.59
C ALA A 400 15.17 42.44 -45.03
N GLU A 401 15.30 42.74 -43.74
CA GLU A 401 16.61 42.90 -43.09
C GLU A 401 17.43 41.60 -43.10
N LEU A 402 16.79 40.46 -42.85
CA LEU A 402 17.43 39.14 -42.93
C LEU A 402 17.92 38.82 -44.35
N TYR A 403 17.09 39.05 -45.37
CA TYR A 403 17.50 38.83 -46.75
C TYR A 403 18.61 39.78 -47.18
N THR A 404 18.55 41.06 -46.78
CA THR A 404 19.58 42.06 -47.08
C THR A 404 20.91 41.68 -46.44
N THR A 405 20.89 41.34 -45.16
CA THR A 405 22.07 40.89 -44.41
C THR A 405 22.64 39.60 -45.01
N GLY A 406 21.75 38.65 -45.36
CA GLY A 406 22.13 37.38 -45.99
C GLY A 406 22.78 37.57 -47.36
N PHE A 407 22.29 38.54 -48.15
CA PHE A 407 22.87 38.91 -49.43
C PHE A 407 24.26 39.52 -49.28
N GLN A 408 24.44 40.47 -48.35
CA GLN A 408 25.71 41.17 -48.15
C GLN A 408 26.81 40.27 -47.55
N ASN A 409 26.45 39.34 -46.68
CA ASN A 409 27.40 38.50 -45.95
C ASN A 409 27.86 37.24 -46.69
N THR A 410 27.41 37.03 -47.93
CA THR A 410 27.78 35.87 -48.74
C THR A 410 28.39 36.29 -50.06
N THR A 411 29.26 35.44 -50.61
CA THR A 411 29.80 35.55 -51.98
C THR A 411 29.26 34.44 -52.88
N SER A 412 28.49 33.49 -52.34
CA SER A 412 27.86 32.43 -53.13
C SER A 412 26.76 33.03 -54.03
N PRO A 413 26.84 32.84 -55.36
CA PRO A 413 25.86 33.40 -56.28
C PRO A 413 24.45 32.87 -56.05
N GLU A 414 24.29 31.58 -55.73
CA GLU A 414 22.99 30.96 -55.43
C GLU A 414 22.36 31.53 -54.16
N VAL A 415 23.16 31.75 -53.11
CA VAL A 415 22.66 32.34 -51.86
C VAL A 415 22.30 33.81 -52.06
N ARG A 416 23.09 34.57 -52.82
CA ARG A 416 22.75 35.94 -53.20
C ARG A 416 21.43 36.00 -53.98
N LEU A 417 21.28 35.12 -54.97
CA LEU A 417 20.08 35.02 -55.79
C LEU A 417 18.83 34.71 -54.96
N ASN A 418 18.90 33.74 -54.04
CA ASN A 418 17.77 33.38 -53.17
C ASN A 418 17.34 34.55 -52.25
N ASN A 419 18.32 35.26 -51.66
CA ASN A 419 18.02 36.42 -50.82
C ASN A 419 17.41 37.58 -51.61
N LEU A 420 17.89 37.86 -52.84
CA LEU A 420 17.29 38.84 -53.73
C LEU A 420 15.86 38.46 -54.11
N ALA A 421 15.62 37.19 -54.47
CA ALA A 421 14.27 36.70 -54.77
C ALA A 421 13.34 36.85 -53.55
N GLY A 422 13.86 36.60 -52.34
CA GLY A 422 13.18 36.86 -51.08
C GLY A 422 12.75 38.32 -50.92
N LEU A 423 13.63 39.27 -51.22
CA LEU A 423 13.31 40.71 -51.17
C LEU A 423 12.29 41.13 -52.23
N PHE A 424 12.42 40.65 -53.47
CA PHE A 424 11.47 40.99 -54.54
C PHE A 424 10.05 40.52 -54.27
N ARG A 425 9.89 39.41 -53.53
CA ARG A 425 8.58 38.89 -53.08
C ARG A 425 7.94 39.72 -51.96
N LEU A 426 8.71 40.53 -51.24
CA LEU A 426 8.18 41.39 -50.18
C LEU A 426 7.70 42.73 -50.77
N LYS A 427 6.46 43.13 -50.44
CA LYS A 427 5.85 44.36 -50.97
C LYS A 427 6.54 45.60 -50.36
N GLY A 428 7.06 46.49 -51.20
CA GLY A 428 7.73 47.73 -50.78
C GLY A 428 9.25 47.60 -50.62
N TYR A 429 9.84 46.44 -50.89
CA TYR A 429 11.28 46.16 -50.79
C TYR A 429 11.95 45.90 -52.15
N GLN A 430 11.20 46.08 -53.25
CA GLN A 430 11.71 45.87 -54.61
C GLN A 430 12.85 46.83 -54.97
N ASP A 431 12.75 48.11 -54.58
CA ASP A 431 13.78 49.10 -54.87
C ASP A 431 15.09 48.79 -54.11
N GLN A 432 14.98 48.37 -52.85
CA GLN A 432 16.11 47.91 -52.06
C GLN A 432 16.78 46.66 -52.68
N ALA A 433 15.99 45.71 -53.20
CA ALA A 433 16.54 44.55 -53.91
C ALA A 433 17.32 44.97 -55.18
N ARG A 434 16.82 45.96 -55.92
CA ARG A 434 17.50 46.49 -57.12
C ARG A 434 18.80 47.21 -56.77
N GLU A 435 18.79 48.06 -55.74
CA GLU A 435 20.00 48.74 -55.28
C GLU A 435 21.10 47.73 -54.95
N LEU A 436 20.77 46.70 -54.15
CA LEU A 436 21.71 45.62 -53.81
C LEU A 436 22.24 44.87 -55.03
N PHE A 437 21.38 44.63 -56.04
CA PHE A 437 21.81 43.99 -57.29
C PHE A 437 22.77 44.88 -58.10
N PHE A 438 22.46 46.18 -58.22
CA PHE A 438 23.25 47.12 -59.02
C PHE A 438 24.54 47.61 -58.34
N GLU A 439 24.67 47.46 -57.02
CA GLU A 439 25.93 47.67 -56.30
C GLU A 439 27.01 46.62 -56.62
N LEU A 440 26.62 45.44 -57.08
CA LEU A 440 27.55 44.39 -57.46
C LEU A 440 28.35 44.76 -58.72
N THR A 441 29.57 44.23 -58.82
CA THR A 441 30.33 44.34 -60.08
C THR A 441 29.67 43.52 -61.19
N ARG A 442 29.90 43.90 -62.45
CA ARG A 442 29.32 43.17 -63.61
C ARG A 442 29.65 41.67 -63.60
N GLY A 443 30.84 41.29 -63.13
CA GLY A 443 31.23 39.89 -63.01
C GLY A 443 30.41 39.13 -61.96
N GLU A 444 30.09 39.77 -60.83
CA GLU A 444 29.26 39.19 -59.77
C GLU A 444 27.79 39.11 -60.17
N GLN A 445 27.28 40.10 -60.92
CA GLN A 445 25.92 40.06 -61.48
C GLN A 445 25.75 38.86 -62.44
N LEU A 446 26.72 38.67 -63.35
CA LEU A 446 26.69 37.57 -64.30
C LEU A 446 26.82 36.21 -63.60
N ALA A 447 27.68 36.11 -62.58
CA ALA A 447 27.87 34.87 -61.81
C ALA A 447 26.59 34.40 -61.08
N MET A 448 25.64 35.30 -60.80
CA MET A 448 24.34 34.91 -60.22
C MET A 448 23.39 34.23 -61.20
N PHE A 449 23.68 34.27 -62.50
CA PHE A 449 22.86 33.64 -63.53
C PHE A 449 23.63 32.63 -64.39
N VAL A 450 24.96 32.65 -64.32
CA VAL A 450 25.85 31.81 -65.14
C VAL A 450 26.82 31.07 -64.23
N GLY A 451 26.91 29.74 -64.38
CA GLY A 451 27.81 28.90 -63.59
C GLY A 451 27.26 28.45 -62.23
N LEU A 452 25.92 28.36 -62.10
CA LEU A 452 25.26 27.83 -60.91
C LEU A 452 25.46 26.31 -60.82
N ASP A 453 25.70 25.80 -59.61
CA ASP A 453 25.99 24.39 -59.38
C ASP A 453 24.72 23.53 -59.59
N ASN A 454 23.53 24.07 -59.28
CA ASN A 454 22.25 23.38 -59.50
C ASN A 454 21.12 24.31 -60.00
N PRO A 455 21.12 24.70 -61.29
CA PRO A 455 20.22 25.72 -61.82
C PRO A 455 18.72 25.35 -61.75
N GLN A 456 18.38 24.06 -61.70
CA GLN A 456 16.98 23.61 -61.56
C GLN A 456 16.38 23.90 -60.18
N GLN A 457 17.19 23.99 -59.13
CA GLN A 457 16.70 24.28 -57.78
C GLN A 457 16.40 25.76 -57.55
N VAL A 458 16.99 26.63 -58.37
CA VAL A 458 16.89 28.10 -58.24
C VAL A 458 16.13 28.74 -59.39
N GLU A 459 15.52 27.97 -60.28
CA GLU A 459 14.78 28.47 -61.46
C GLU A 459 13.71 29.51 -61.10
N ALA A 460 12.92 29.26 -60.05
CA ALA A 460 11.90 30.20 -59.59
C ALA A 460 12.50 31.50 -59.01
N ASP A 461 13.67 31.42 -58.37
CA ASP A 461 14.38 32.57 -57.83
C ASP A 461 15.02 33.39 -58.96
N ILE A 462 15.61 32.72 -59.97
CA ILE A 462 16.11 33.37 -61.20
C ILE A 462 15.00 34.18 -61.84
N LEU A 463 13.83 33.57 -62.09
CA LEU A 463 12.71 34.26 -62.73
C LEU A 463 12.26 35.48 -61.90
N THR A 464 12.11 35.30 -60.58
CA THR A 464 11.70 36.37 -59.65
C THR A 464 12.67 37.56 -59.70
N VAL A 465 13.98 37.29 -59.70
CA VAL A 465 15.01 38.33 -59.73
C VAL A 465 15.09 39.00 -61.10
N VAL A 466 15.04 38.24 -62.20
CA VAL A 466 15.07 38.79 -63.57
C VAL A 466 13.86 39.69 -63.81
N GLU A 467 12.65 39.25 -63.46
CA GLU A 467 11.45 40.08 -63.57
C GLU A 467 11.57 41.34 -62.69
N GLY A 468 12.03 41.18 -61.45
CA GLY A 468 12.16 42.27 -60.49
C GLY A 468 13.17 43.35 -60.90
N VAL A 469 14.31 42.96 -61.47
CA VAL A 469 15.39 43.86 -61.91
C VAL A 469 15.02 44.58 -63.22
N TYR A 470 14.44 43.88 -64.19
CA TYR A 470 14.34 44.39 -65.57
C TYR A 470 12.94 44.88 -65.99
N GLN A 471 11.89 44.75 -65.16
CA GLN A 471 10.55 45.28 -65.48
C GLN A 471 10.30 46.75 -65.08
N ASP A 472 11.28 47.49 -64.57
CA ASP A 472 11.08 48.91 -64.20
C ASP A 472 11.18 49.86 -65.41
N GLN A 473 10.14 50.67 -65.65
CA GLN A 473 10.02 51.64 -66.75
C GLN A 473 10.98 52.86 -66.62
N ARG A 474 11.91 52.85 -65.67
CA ARG A 474 12.89 53.92 -65.42
C ARG A 474 14.32 53.62 -65.88
N LEU A 475 14.57 52.44 -66.45
CA LEU A 475 15.86 52.14 -67.10
C LEU A 475 15.91 52.85 -68.46
N GLU A 476 16.57 54.01 -68.54
CA GLU A 476 16.92 54.62 -69.83
C GLU A 476 17.74 53.60 -70.65
N ASN A 477 17.31 53.35 -71.88
CA ASN A 477 17.96 52.40 -72.80
C ASN A 477 19.39 52.87 -73.09
N ASN A 478 20.36 52.34 -72.34
CA ASN A 478 21.78 52.57 -72.56
C ASN A 478 22.34 51.44 -73.45
N PRO A 479 22.72 51.73 -74.72
CA PRO A 479 23.20 50.71 -75.65
C PRO A 479 24.46 49.99 -75.17
N ALA A 480 25.27 50.60 -74.28
CA ALA A 480 26.45 49.98 -73.69
C ALA A 480 26.13 48.99 -72.55
N GLN A 481 24.89 48.99 -72.05
CA GLN A 481 24.38 47.99 -71.09
C GLN A 481 23.55 46.90 -71.77
N ASN A 482 22.98 47.17 -72.96
CA ASN A 482 22.12 46.23 -73.68
C ASN A 482 22.86 45.26 -74.62
N GLN A 483 24.18 45.40 -74.78
CA GLN A 483 25.01 44.48 -75.59
C GLN A 483 25.85 43.49 -74.76
N LEU A 484 25.62 43.38 -73.44
CA LEU A 484 26.33 42.44 -72.56
C LEU A 484 25.34 41.60 -71.74
#